data_AF-A0A1W1BXE2-F1
#
_entry.id   AF-A0A1W1BXE2-F1
#
_cell.length_a   1.000
_cell.length_b   1.000
_cell.length_c   1.000
_cell.angle_alpha   90.00
_cell.angle_beta   90.00
_cell.angle_gamma   90.00
#
_symmetry.space_group_name_H-M   'P 1'
#
loop_
_entity.id
_entity.type
_entity.pdbx_description
1 polymer ?
#
loop_
_entity_poly.entity_id
_entity_poly.type
_entity_poly.pdbx_seq_one_letter_code
_entity_poly.pdbx_strand_id
1 'polypeptide(L)'
;MKKLIAAVLSAMIVTVVSVSASEFLPYNPQDAVGAAAFTKTQAAKETAKTGLEGTKISTYLVGEYMSASSAEAKLKSAGFEIIANYKSIKKGTTIVFTDAALKTEGAKPGRSNIAVMRLFVDKQEKMISITNPVYFGKAFMQEEYNHAIFNAELEKINKAFPGLTKSKDAWDFDGLADYHFMISMPYYKDIDVVGKGTNEELLAKAKSHKKGKGFIFELKLSETSTLVGYALSKRTSKFVKKIGRANAAILPYCFTIENGKVTALSAKYYIAISYPLLDMNGFMGIMTIPGAVIKDYEKVFK
;
A
#
# COMPACT_ATOMS: atom_id res chain seq x y z
N MET A 1 -64.84 -33.75 0.06
CA MET A 1 -65.78 -33.08 -0.87
C MET A 1 -65.68 -31.58 -0.64
N LYS A 2 -65.25 -30.84 -1.68
CA LYS A 2 -65.57 -29.42 -1.99
C LYS A 2 -65.14 -28.34 -0.97
N LYS A 3 -64.61 -27.16 -1.33
CA LYS A 3 -64.21 -26.52 -2.59
C LYS A 3 -63.59 -25.14 -2.22
N LEU A 4 -62.69 -24.67 -3.09
CA LEU A 4 -62.42 -23.29 -3.54
C LEU A 4 -62.09 -22.16 -2.55
N ILE A 5 -60.85 -21.63 -2.64
CA ILE A 5 -60.45 -20.23 -2.92
C ILE A 5 -59.04 -20.31 -3.56
N ALA A 6 -58.82 -20.20 -4.89
CA ALA A 6 -58.66 -19.01 -5.73
C ALA A 6 -57.53 -18.02 -5.32
N ALA A 7 -56.37 -18.09 -6.00
CA ALA A 7 -55.67 -16.94 -6.64
C ALA A 7 -54.17 -17.23 -6.94
N VAL A 8 -53.91 -17.52 -8.23
CA VAL A 8 -52.78 -17.08 -9.09
C VAL A 8 -51.37 -16.94 -8.49
N LEU A 9 -50.48 -17.89 -8.81
CA LEU A 9 -49.04 -17.62 -8.92
C LEU A 9 -48.50 -18.16 -10.24
N SER A 10 -47.84 -17.27 -10.98
CA SER A 10 -47.39 -17.42 -12.35
C SER A 10 -46.20 -18.39 -12.49
N ALA A 11 -46.19 -19.06 -13.62
CA ALA A 11 -45.27 -20.10 -14.04
C ALA A 11 -43.85 -19.58 -14.38
N MET A 12 -42.85 -20.45 -14.23
CA MET A 12 -42.01 -20.86 -15.36
C MET A 12 -41.19 -22.11 -15.01
N ILE A 13 -41.45 -23.17 -15.77
CA ILE A 13 -40.80 -24.49 -15.70
C ILE A 13 -39.54 -24.46 -16.58
N VAL A 14 -38.45 -25.00 -16.03
CA VAL A 14 -37.18 -25.26 -16.72
C VAL A 14 -37.32 -26.52 -17.58
N THR A 15 -37.03 -26.43 -18.88
CA THR A 15 -36.80 -27.60 -19.73
C THR A 15 -35.35 -27.62 -20.16
N VAL A 16 -34.64 -28.67 -19.76
CA VAL A 16 -33.27 -29.00 -20.18
C VAL A 16 -33.35 -29.73 -21.51
N VAL A 17 -32.59 -29.28 -22.52
CA VAL A 17 -32.36 -30.05 -23.75
C VAL A 17 -30.85 -30.18 -23.98
N SER A 18 -30.40 -31.43 -23.97
CA SER A 18 -29.08 -31.91 -24.36
C SER A 18 -28.89 -31.84 -25.88
N VAL A 19 -27.69 -31.52 -26.37
CA VAL A 19 -27.34 -31.69 -27.79
C VAL A 19 -26.03 -32.47 -27.89
N SER A 20 -26.10 -33.60 -28.60
CA SER A 20 -24.99 -34.47 -28.98
C SER A 20 -24.29 -33.98 -30.25
N ALA A 21 -22.99 -34.25 -30.35
CA ALA A 21 -22.15 -33.95 -31.49
C ALA A 21 -22.27 -35.00 -32.61
N SER A 22 -22.52 -34.56 -33.84
CA SER A 22 -21.94 -35.09 -35.10
C SER A 22 -22.69 -34.51 -36.30
N GLU A 23 -22.00 -33.72 -37.14
CA GLU A 23 -21.95 -33.89 -38.59
C GLU A 23 -21.17 -32.71 -39.20
N PHE A 24 -20.04 -33.06 -39.81
CA PHE A 24 -19.10 -32.20 -40.51
C PHE A 24 -19.48 -32.22 -41.99
N LEU A 25 -19.73 -31.05 -42.61
CA LEU A 25 -19.75 -30.87 -44.07
C LEU A 25 -18.90 -29.64 -44.44
N PRO A 26 -18.25 -29.64 -45.62
CA PRO A 26 -17.04 -28.85 -45.88
C PRO A 26 -17.29 -27.35 -46.07
N TYR A 27 -16.39 -26.55 -45.51
CA TYR A 27 -16.39 -25.09 -45.52
C TYR A 27 -16.11 -24.52 -46.93
N ASN A 28 -17.00 -23.65 -47.42
CA ASN A 28 -16.85 -22.85 -48.62
C ASN A 28 -16.46 -21.39 -48.23
N PRO A 29 -15.33 -20.82 -48.70
CA PRO A 29 -14.79 -19.57 -48.14
C PRO A 29 -15.53 -18.28 -48.52
N GLN A 30 -16.67 -18.33 -49.21
CA GLN A 30 -17.35 -17.12 -49.72
C GLN A 30 -18.55 -16.62 -48.88
N ASP A 31 -18.98 -17.34 -47.84
CA ASP A 31 -20.20 -16.99 -47.07
C ASP A 31 -19.97 -16.34 -45.70
N ALA A 32 -18.74 -15.87 -45.40
CA ALA A 32 -18.44 -15.18 -44.13
C ALA A 32 -18.64 -13.66 -44.23
N VAL A 33 -19.90 -13.20 -44.27
CA VAL A 33 -20.23 -11.79 -43.97
C VAL A 33 -20.75 -11.73 -42.54
N GLY A 34 -19.97 -11.14 -41.63
CA GLY A 34 -20.40 -10.79 -40.27
C GLY A 34 -19.65 -11.46 -39.12
N ALA A 35 -18.31 -11.44 -39.14
CA ALA A 35 -17.55 -11.64 -37.91
C ALA A 35 -17.63 -10.36 -37.06
N ALA A 36 -18.53 -10.34 -36.07
CA ALA A 36 -18.50 -9.38 -35.00
C ALA A 36 -17.17 -9.54 -34.25
N ALA A 37 -16.23 -8.65 -34.54
CA ALA A 37 -15.01 -8.50 -33.77
C ALA A 37 -15.40 -8.18 -32.32
N PHE A 38 -15.19 -9.14 -31.41
CA PHE A 38 -15.15 -8.88 -29.97
C PHE A 38 -13.94 -7.98 -29.68
N THR A 39 -14.08 -6.70 -29.98
CA THR A 39 -13.21 -5.65 -29.48
C THR A 39 -13.57 -5.45 -28.02
N LYS A 40 -12.73 -6.01 -27.14
CA LYS A 40 -12.71 -5.63 -25.74
C LYS A 40 -12.20 -4.20 -25.68
N THR A 41 -13.10 -3.23 -25.83
CA THR A 41 -12.82 -1.82 -25.55
C THR A 41 -12.60 -1.68 -24.05
N GLN A 42 -11.36 -1.91 -23.59
CA GLN A 42 -10.89 -1.25 -22.39
C GLN A 42 -10.88 0.24 -22.74
N ALA A 43 -11.89 0.97 -22.27
CA ALA A 43 -11.80 2.41 -22.20
C ALA A 43 -10.56 2.73 -21.35
N ALA A 44 -9.48 3.16 -21.99
CA ALA A 44 -8.34 3.74 -21.31
C ALA A 44 -8.89 4.91 -20.49
N LYS A 45 -8.84 4.79 -19.17
CA LYS A 45 -9.18 5.89 -18.28
C LYS A 45 -8.16 6.97 -18.57
N GLU A 46 -8.57 8.03 -19.24
CA GLU A 46 -7.69 9.12 -19.63
C GLU A 46 -7.14 9.75 -18.33
N THR A 47 -5.90 9.40 -17.99
CA THR A 47 -5.20 9.95 -16.84
C THR A 47 -5.00 11.43 -17.13
N ALA A 48 -5.70 12.30 -16.40
CA ALA A 48 -5.50 13.74 -16.50
C ALA A 48 -3.99 14.04 -16.36
N LYS A 49 -3.42 14.77 -17.33
CA LYS A 49 -2.01 15.14 -17.30
C LYS A 49 -1.72 15.92 -16.01
N THR A 50 -0.75 15.45 -15.27
CA THR A 50 -0.35 16.00 -13.97
C THR A 50 0.68 17.12 -14.13
N GLY A 51 1.33 17.21 -15.29
CA GLY A 51 2.47 18.10 -15.51
C GLY A 51 3.77 17.58 -14.90
N LEU A 52 3.74 16.37 -14.31
CA LEU A 52 4.89 15.69 -13.74
C LEU A 52 5.40 14.56 -14.65
N GLU A 53 4.75 14.30 -15.78
CA GLU A 53 5.20 13.33 -16.77
C GLU A 53 6.62 13.68 -17.26
N GLY A 54 7.49 12.68 -17.34
CA GLY A 54 8.91 12.86 -17.67
C GLY A 54 9.77 13.50 -16.58
N THR A 55 9.22 13.76 -15.39
CA THR A 55 9.98 14.36 -14.27
C THR A 55 10.36 13.34 -13.20
N LYS A 56 11.45 13.64 -12.47
CA LYS A 56 11.85 12.89 -11.29
C LYS A 56 11.22 13.44 -10.03
N ILE A 57 10.57 12.57 -9.27
CA ILE A 57 9.97 12.88 -7.97
C ILE A 57 10.84 12.28 -6.88
N SER A 58 11.22 13.09 -5.89
CA SER A 58 12.01 12.61 -4.75
C SER A 58 11.17 11.76 -3.81
N THR A 59 11.74 10.67 -3.30
CA THR A 59 11.09 9.74 -2.36
C THR A 59 10.74 10.43 -1.05
N TYR A 60 11.62 11.31 -0.58
CA TYR A 60 11.44 12.08 0.65
C TYR A 60 11.65 13.58 0.47
N LEU A 61 11.06 14.34 1.37
CA LEU A 61 11.27 15.76 1.61
C LEU A 61 12.16 15.91 2.85
N VAL A 62 13.29 16.60 2.71
CA VAL A 62 14.33 16.72 3.75
C VAL A 62 14.32 18.14 4.31
N GLY A 63 14.31 18.26 5.63
CA GLY A 63 14.36 19.54 6.33
C GLY A 63 15.38 19.56 7.45
N GLU A 64 15.59 20.74 8.01
CA GLU A 64 16.44 20.92 9.18
C GLU A 64 15.93 20.13 10.38
N TYR A 65 16.86 19.81 11.28
CA TYR A 65 16.54 19.15 12.53
C TYR A 65 15.45 19.88 13.32
N MET A 66 14.50 19.12 13.84
CA MET A 66 13.66 19.54 14.96
C MET A 66 13.33 18.37 15.86
N SER A 67 12.84 18.65 17.07
CA SER A 67 12.43 17.60 17.99
C SER A 67 11.18 16.86 17.48
N ALA A 68 11.01 15.60 17.86
CA ALA A 68 9.81 14.83 17.52
C ALA A 68 8.52 15.52 18.04
N SER A 69 8.55 16.07 19.25
CA SER A 69 7.42 16.80 19.82
C SER A 69 7.07 18.06 19.02
N SER A 70 8.08 18.80 18.55
CA SER A 70 7.88 19.97 17.69
C SER A 70 7.31 19.58 16.32
N ALA A 71 7.80 18.49 15.74
CA ALA A 71 7.31 17.97 14.47
C ALA A 71 5.84 17.50 14.57
N GLU A 72 5.48 16.80 15.65
CA GLU A 72 4.08 16.42 15.93
C GLU A 72 3.17 17.63 16.07
N ALA A 73 3.60 18.65 16.82
CA ALA A 73 2.81 19.86 16.99
C ALA A 73 2.53 20.54 15.63
N LYS A 74 3.56 20.66 14.78
CA LYS A 74 3.41 21.22 13.43
C LYS A 74 2.46 20.40 12.55
N LEU A 75 2.59 19.07 12.56
CA LEU A 75 1.69 18.18 11.83
C LEU A 75 0.23 18.36 12.29
N LYS A 76 -0.01 18.38 13.61
CA LYS A 76 -1.34 18.61 14.19
C LYS A 76 -1.92 19.97 13.80
N SER A 77 -1.12 21.05 13.92
CA SER A 77 -1.53 22.40 13.51
C SER A 77 -1.84 22.51 12.02
N ALA A 78 -1.20 21.67 11.20
CA ALA A 78 -1.50 21.58 9.78
C ALA A 78 -2.77 20.79 9.48
N GLY A 79 -3.40 20.14 10.46
CA GLY A 79 -4.60 19.32 10.28
C GLY A 79 -4.31 17.84 9.99
N PHE A 80 -3.14 17.33 10.40
CA PHE A 80 -2.86 15.89 10.41
C PHE A 80 -3.14 15.29 11.79
N GLU A 81 -3.58 14.04 11.79
CA GLU A 81 -3.69 13.19 12.97
C GLU A 81 -2.40 12.39 13.16
N ILE A 82 -1.90 12.34 14.39
CA ILE A 82 -0.75 11.51 14.75
C ILE A 82 -1.23 10.14 15.19
N ILE A 83 -0.80 9.11 14.47
CA ILE A 83 -1.18 7.71 14.69
C ILE A 83 -0.17 7.00 15.59
N ALA A 84 1.12 7.32 15.45
CA ALA A 84 2.15 6.76 16.31
C ALA A 84 3.38 7.66 16.41
N ASN A 85 4.04 7.61 17.56
CA ASN A 85 5.42 8.03 17.74
C ASN A 85 6.25 6.81 18.10
N TYR A 86 7.11 6.38 17.19
CA TYR A 86 7.86 5.14 17.29
C TYR A 86 9.36 5.40 17.22
N LYS A 87 10.09 4.94 18.24
CA LYS A 87 11.56 4.97 18.24
C LYS A 87 12.11 3.90 17.28
N SER A 88 12.18 4.24 16.00
CA SER A 88 12.55 3.32 14.92
C SER A 88 13.99 2.85 15.00
N ILE A 89 14.91 3.74 15.40
CA ILE A 89 16.34 3.42 15.58
C ILE A 89 16.96 4.17 16.76
N LYS A 90 18.19 3.80 17.14
CA LYS A 90 18.95 4.57 18.14
C LYS A 90 19.10 6.01 17.64
N LYS A 91 18.74 7.02 18.45
CA LYS A 91 18.74 8.45 18.09
C LYS A 91 17.81 8.84 16.92
N GLY A 92 16.87 7.98 16.53
CA GLY A 92 15.91 8.27 15.47
C GLY A 92 14.48 7.90 15.87
N THR A 93 13.52 8.75 15.50
CA THR A 93 12.11 8.59 15.81
C THR A 93 11.29 8.74 14.54
N THR A 94 10.40 7.79 14.25
CA THR A 94 9.41 7.89 13.19
C THR A 94 8.07 8.29 13.80
N ILE A 95 7.49 9.38 13.30
CA ILE A 95 6.12 9.80 13.55
C ILE A 95 5.29 9.34 12.36
N VAL A 96 4.25 8.57 12.64
CA VAL A 96 3.27 8.11 11.64
C VAL A 96 2.05 9.01 11.77
N PHE A 97 1.61 9.58 10.65
CA PHE A 97 0.50 10.52 10.61
C PHE A 97 -0.42 10.26 9.42
N THR A 98 -1.63 10.78 9.49
CA THR A 98 -2.68 10.64 8.46
C THR A 98 -3.57 11.87 8.48
N ASP A 99 -4.49 11.95 7.53
CA ASP A 99 -5.71 12.75 7.65
C ASP A 99 -6.90 12.04 7.00
N ALA A 100 -8.02 12.74 6.82
CA ALA A 100 -9.22 12.19 6.22
C ALA A 100 -9.01 11.76 4.76
N ALA A 101 -8.29 12.55 3.96
CA ALA A 101 -8.07 12.25 2.54
C ALA A 101 -7.23 10.98 2.37
N LEU A 102 -6.14 10.85 3.14
CA LEU A 102 -5.30 9.66 3.15
C LEU A 102 -6.08 8.41 3.59
N LYS A 103 -6.92 8.51 4.64
CA LYS A 103 -7.79 7.40 5.07
C LYS A 103 -8.75 6.98 3.98
N THR A 104 -9.39 7.93 3.30
CA THR A 104 -10.31 7.64 2.20
C THR A 104 -9.62 6.93 1.04
N GLU A 105 -8.43 7.40 0.63
CA GLU A 105 -7.65 6.74 -0.41
C GLU A 105 -7.18 5.34 0.02
N GLY A 106 -6.73 5.20 1.27
CA GLY A 106 -6.28 3.92 1.82
C GLY A 106 -7.40 2.91 2.09
N ALA A 107 -8.66 3.36 2.25
CA ALA A 107 -9.81 2.47 2.40
C ALA A 107 -10.18 1.74 1.10
N LYS A 108 -9.61 2.13 -0.05
CA LYS A 108 -9.80 1.40 -1.31
C LYS A 108 -9.17 0.00 -1.22
N PRO A 109 -9.77 -1.03 -1.85
CA PRO A 109 -9.28 -2.40 -1.75
C PRO A 109 -7.79 -2.54 -2.10
N GLY A 110 -6.99 -3.10 -1.19
CA GLY A 110 -5.55 -3.28 -1.38
C GLY A 110 -4.70 -2.00 -1.32
N ARG A 111 -5.27 -0.85 -0.95
CA ARG A 111 -4.56 0.45 -0.91
C ARG A 111 -4.22 0.95 0.48
N SER A 112 -4.49 0.18 1.52
CA SER A 112 -4.30 0.54 2.93
C SER A 112 -2.94 1.19 3.28
N ASN A 113 -1.86 0.80 2.60
CA ASN A 113 -0.53 1.36 2.86
C ASN A 113 -0.42 2.87 2.60
N ILE A 114 -1.26 3.46 1.75
CA ILE A 114 -1.26 4.92 1.53
C ILE A 114 -1.98 5.68 2.64
N ALA A 115 -2.72 5.00 3.51
CA ALA A 115 -3.48 5.63 4.58
C ALA A 115 -2.61 6.34 5.62
N VAL A 116 -1.30 6.11 5.61
CA VAL A 116 -0.38 6.74 6.56
C VAL A 116 0.87 7.23 5.85
N MET A 117 1.30 8.41 6.28
CA MET A 117 2.56 9.04 5.89
C MET A 117 3.48 9.13 7.10
N ARG A 118 4.76 9.42 6.87
CA ARG A 118 5.80 9.27 7.88
C ARG A 118 6.75 10.44 7.88
N LEU A 119 7.06 10.92 9.09
CA LEU A 119 8.10 11.89 9.37
C LEU A 119 9.15 11.22 10.25
N PHE A 120 10.37 11.11 9.76
CA PHE A 120 11.51 10.61 10.50
C PHE A 120 12.36 11.76 11.03
N VAL A 121 12.63 11.76 12.33
CA VAL A 121 13.51 12.70 13.02
C VAL A 121 14.82 12.01 13.33
N ASP A 122 15.92 12.48 12.76
CA ASP A 122 17.26 11.95 13.02
C ASP A 122 18.10 12.93 13.85
N LYS A 123 18.34 12.58 15.12
CA LYS A 123 19.21 13.38 16.00
C LYS A 123 20.69 13.22 15.66
N GLN A 124 21.07 12.17 14.93
CA GLN A 124 22.46 11.92 14.56
C GLN A 124 22.85 12.77 13.36
N GLU A 125 22.07 12.69 12.28
CA GLU A 125 22.30 13.44 11.05
C GLU A 125 21.74 14.86 11.09
N LYS A 126 21.09 15.25 12.21
CA LYS A 126 20.50 16.57 12.44
C LYS A 126 19.58 16.99 11.30
N MET A 127 18.63 16.12 10.96
CA MET A 127 17.64 16.38 9.91
C MET A 127 16.30 15.74 10.22
N ILE A 128 15.27 16.19 9.52
CA ILE A 128 14.01 15.47 9.36
C ILE A 128 13.86 14.98 7.92
N SER A 129 13.12 13.89 7.74
CA SER A 129 12.76 13.33 6.43
C SER A 129 11.29 12.95 6.43
N ILE A 130 10.51 13.45 5.46
CA ILE A 130 9.08 13.20 5.33
C ILE A 130 8.85 12.42 4.04
N THR A 131 8.06 11.36 4.08
CA THR A 131 7.63 10.63 2.89
C THR A 131 6.89 11.57 1.93
N ASN A 132 7.26 11.61 0.65
CA ASN A 132 6.63 12.48 -0.34
C ASN A 132 5.26 11.91 -0.76
N PRO A 133 4.13 12.61 -0.54
CA PRO A 133 2.80 12.13 -0.90
C PRO A 133 2.62 11.86 -2.40
N VAL A 134 3.23 12.66 -3.26
CA VAL A 134 3.16 12.45 -4.71
C VAL A 134 3.87 11.15 -5.11
N TYR A 135 5.05 10.91 -4.53
CA TYR A 135 5.85 9.71 -4.81
C TYR A 135 5.15 8.43 -4.37
N PHE A 136 4.84 8.32 -3.07
CA PHE A 136 4.22 7.12 -2.52
C PHE A 136 2.75 6.97 -2.95
N GLY A 137 2.04 8.08 -3.15
CA GLY A 137 0.70 8.08 -3.72
C GLY A 137 0.70 7.44 -5.11
N LYS A 138 1.58 7.87 -6.02
CA LYS A 138 1.65 7.30 -7.36
C LYS A 138 2.06 5.84 -7.33
N ALA A 139 3.04 5.48 -6.49
CA ALA A 139 3.51 4.11 -6.35
C ALA A 139 2.45 3.15 -5.80
N PHE A 140 1.69 3.56 -4.78
CA PHE A 140 0.77 2.67 -4.07
C PHE A 140 -0.64 2.69 -4.64
N MET A 141 -1.08 3.81 -5.22
CA MET A 141 -2.40 3.92 -5.86
C MET A 141 -2.37 3.49 -7.33
N GLN A 142 -1.22 3.59 -7.98
CA GLN A 142 -1.04 3.17 -9.38
C GLN A 142 -2.07 3.85 -10.30
N GLU A 143 -2.91 3.07 -10.99
CA GLU A 143 -4.02 3.55 -11.85
C GLU A 143 -5.10 4.36 -11.10
N GLU A 144 -5.20 4.19 -9.78
CA GLU A 144 -6.16 4.90 -8.92
C GLU A 144 -5.59 6.21 -8.36
N TYR A 145 -4.36 6.58 -8.76
CA TYR A 145 -3.71 7.79 -8.29
C TYR A 145 -4.50 9.05 -8.69
N ASN A 146 -4.83 9.86 -7.68
CA ASN A 146 -5.45 11.16 -7.86
C ASN A 146 -4.43 12.26 -7.53
N HIS A 147 -3.87 12.88 -8.56
CA HIS A 147 -2.84 13.91 -8.39
C HIS A 147 -3.27 15.08 -7.52
N ALA A 148 -4.52 15.54 -7.66
CA ALA A 148 -5.02 16.68 -6.89
C ALA A 148 -5.00 16.41 -5.37
N ILE A 149 -5.36 15.19 -4.96
CA ILE A 149 -5.33 14.80 -3.54
C ILE A 149 -3.89 14.79 -3.02
N PHE A 150 -2.99 14.08 -3.70
CA PHE A 150 -1.61 13.93 -3.21
C PHE A 150 -0.78 15.21 -3.35
N ASN A 151 -1.10 16.08 -4.32
CA ASN A 151 -0.49 17.40 -4.40
C ASN A 151 -0.97 18.31 -3.26
N ALA A 152 -2.26 18.26 -2.90
CA ALA A 152 -2.76 19.01 -1.74
C ALA A 152 -2.07 18.57 -0.43
N GLU A 153 -1.82 17.27 -0.25
CA GLU A 153 -1.04 16.77 0.89
C GLU A 153 0.41 17.29 0.88
N LEU A 154 1.04 17.33 -0.30
CA LEU A 154 2.39 17.87 -0.46
C LEU A 154 2.43 19.37 -0.12
N GLU A 155 1.46 20.16 -0.60
CA GLU A 155 1.34 21.59 -0.31
C GLU A 155 1.11 21.84 1.19
N LYS A 156 0.24 21.06 1.82
CA LYS A 156 -0.04 21.10 3.26
C LYS A 156 1.23 20.83 4.08
N ILE A 157 2.03 19.84 3.68
CA ILE A 157 3.33 19.54 4.30
C ILE A 157 4.32 20.71 4.10
N ASN A 158 4.48 21.20 2.86
CA ASN A 158 5.41 22.30 2.57
C ASN A 158 5.04 23.59 3.30
N LYS A 159 3.75 23.86 3.49
CA LYS A 159 3.27 25.00 4.30
C LYS A 159 3.60 24.83 5.79
N ALA A 160 3.46 23.62 6.33
CA ALA A 160 3.75 23.33 7.74
C ALA A 160 5.26 23.30 8.04
N PHE A 161 6.06 22.92 7.04
CA PHE A 161 7.50 22.77 7.12
C PHE A 161 8.16 23.58 5.99
N PRO A 162 8.28 24.91 6.15
CA PRO A 162 8.97 25.73 5.16
C PRO A 162 10.44 25.32 5.06
N GLY A 163 11.01 25.40 3.85
CA GLY A 163 12.42 25.08 3.60
C GLY A 163 12.73 23.60 3.38
N LEU A 164 11.70 22.74 3.19
CA LEU A 164 11.92 21.36 2.77
C LEU A 164 12.59 21.31 1.38
N THR A 165 13.55 20.41 1.23
CA THR A 165 14.30 20.15 0.01
C THR A 165 14.07 18.73 -0.48
N LYS A 166 14.37 18.47 -1.75
CA LYS A 166 14.23 17.13 -2.35
C LYS A 166 15.37 16.22 -1.88
N SER A 167 15.06 15.02 -1.43
CA SER A 167 16.08 13.99 -1.19
C SER A 167 16.77 13.54 -2.49
N LYS A 168 17.96 12.93 -2.34
CA LYS A 168 18.69 12.32 -3.46
C LYS A 168 17.92 11.14 -4.07
N ASP A 169 17.30 10.32 -3.21
CA ASP A 169 16.43 9.25 -3.63
C ASP A 169 15.25 9.81 -4.42
N ALA A 170 15.16 9.44 -5.69
CA ALA A 170 14.13 9.89 -6.60
C ALA A 170 13.89 8.83 -7.67
N TRP A 171 12.72 8.89 -8.28
CA TRP A 171 12.34 8.02 -9.40
C TRP A 171 11.49 8.79 -10.41
N ASP A 172 11.44 8.29 -11.63
CA ASP A 172 10.63 8.87 -12.70
C ASP A 172 9.14 8.71 -12.35
N PHE A 173 8.38 9.81 -12.46
CA PHE A 173 6.97 9.83 -12.09
C PHE A 173 6.15 8.77 -12.81
N ASP A 174 6.41 8.60 -14.11
CA ASP A 174 5.70 7.65 -14.96
C ASP A 174 5.98 6.19 -14.56
N GLY A 175 7.20 5.91 -14.10
CA GLY A 175 7.64 4.58 -13.69
C GLY A 175 7.29 4.19 -12.24
N LEU A 176 6.54 5.02 -11.51
CA LEU A 176 6.16 4.72 -10.13
C LEU A 176 4.99 3.73 -10.05
N ALA A 177 4.01 3.84 -10.96
CA ALA A 177 2.80 3.02 -10.91
C ALA A 177 3.09 1.54 -11.20
N ASP A 178 4.11 1.26 -12.00
CA ASP A 178 4.59 -0.06 -12.39
C ASP A 178 5.95 -0.40 -11.77
N TYR A 179 6.35 0.34 -10.73
CA TYR A 179 7.67 0.16 -10.12
C TYR A 179 7.92 -1.28 -9.69
N HIS A 180 9.07 -1.79 -10.09
CA HIS A 180 9.67 -3.02 -9.61
C HIS A 180 11.18 -2.85 -9.79
N PHE A 181 11.97 -3.20 -8.78
CA PHE A 181 13.41 -2.88 -8.77
C PHE A 181 14.19 -3.57 -9.89
N MET A 182 13.88 -4.84 -10.14
CA MET A 182 14.51 -5.67 -11.16
C MET A 182 13.47 -6.58 -11.78
N ILE A 183 13.77 -7.05 -12.99
CA ILE A 183 13.03 -8.14 -13.62
C ILE A 183 12.91 -9.29 -12.60
N SER A 184 11.68 -9.76 -12.36
CA SER A 184 11.31 -10.77 -11.35
C SER A 184 11.24 -10.32 -9.88
N MET A 185 11.35 -9.02 -9.58
CA MET A 185 10.99 -8.48 -8.26
C MET A 185 9.48 -8.22 -8.16
N PRO A 186 8.89 -8.29 -6.95
CA PRO A 186 7.45 -8.09 -6.75
C PRO A 186 6.99 -6.66 -7.10
N TYR A 187 5.78 -6.54 -7.63
CA TYR A 187 5.02 -5.30 -7.77
C TYR A 187 4.28 -4.96 -6.47
N TYR A 188 3.68 -3.77 -6.41
CA TYR A 188 2.85 -3.36 -5.26
C TYR A 188 1.72 -4.37 -4.94
N LYS A 189 1.09 -4.94 -5.99
CA LYS A 189 -0.04 -5.86 -5.87
C LYS A 189 0.37 -7.28 -5.42
N ASP A 190 1.67 -7.60 -5.41
CA ASP A 190 2.18 -8.89 -4.99
C ASP A 190 2.29 -8.94 -3.46
N ILE A 191 1.13 -9.05 -2.82
CA ILE A 191 0.96 -9.03 -1.36
C ILE A 191 1.23 -10.41 -0.75
N ASP A 192 1.93 -10.42 0.39
CA ASP A 192 2.18 -11.63 1.17
C ASP A 192 0.99 -11.89 2.11
N VAL A 193 0.36 -13.06 2.03
CA VAL A 193 -0.66 -13.49 3.00
C VAL A 193 0.01 -14.20 4.17
N VAL A 194 -0.06 -13.61 5.36
CA VAL A 194 0.68 -14.07 6.56
C VAL A 194 -0.24 -14.63 7.66
N GLY A 195 -1.55 -14.60 7.44
CA GLY A 195 -2.55 -15.12 8.37
C GLY A 195 -3.94 -15.16 7.75
N LYS A 196 -4.81 -16.03 8.29
CA LYS A 196 -6.22 -16.18 7.91
C LYS A 196 -7.05 -16.44 9.17
N GLY A 197 -8.28 -15.95 9.22
CA GLY A 197 -9.19 -16.07 10.36
C GLY A 197 -10.30 -15.02 10.29
N THR A 198 -11.03 -14.77 11.38
CA THR A 198 -11.91 -13.59 11.43
C THR A 198 -11.09 -12.33 11.70
N ASN A 199 -11.56 -11.16 11.26
CA ASN A 199 -10.85 -9.90 11.49
C ASN A 199 -10.62 -9.64 12.99
N GLU A 200 -11.63 -9.92 13.81
CA GLU A 200 -11.60 -9.75 15.25
C GLU A 200 -10.54 -10.64 15.91
N GLU A 201 -10.52 -11.93 15.56
CA GLU A 201 -9.52 -12.89 16.04
C GLU A 201 -8.10 -12.48 15.65
N LEU A 202 -7.90 -12.09 14.38
CA LEU A 202 -6.60 -11.68 13.87
C LEU A 202 -6.10 -10.42 14.59
N LEU A 203 -6.98 -9.44 14.81
CA LEU A 203 -6.64 -8.23 15.55
C LEU A 203 -6.30 -8.54 17.02
N ALA A 204 -7.05 -9.42 17.66
CA ALA A 204 -6.78 -9.88 19.03
C ALA A 204 -5.44 -10.62 19.13
N LYS A 205 -5.10 -11.48 18.16
CA LYS A 205 -3.78 -12.13 18.07
C LYS A 205 -2.65 -11.10 17.96
N ALA A 206 -2.81 -10.10 17.10
CA ALA A 206 -1.82 -9.03 16.94
C ALA A 206 -1.58 -8.26 18.25
N LYS A 207 -2.65 -7.89 18.95
CA LYS A 207 -2.58 -7.15 20.24
C LYS A 207 -2.00 -7.98 21.39
N SER A 208 -2.26 -9.29 21.42
CA SER A 208 -1.85 -10.17 22.52
C SER A 208 -0.44 -10.76 22.34
N HIS A 209 0.04 -10.92 21.10
CA HIS A 209 1.34 -11.54 20.82
C HIS A 209 2.47 -10.87 21.60
N LYS A 210 3.22 -11.68 22.37
CA LYS A 210 4.30 -11.22 23.27
C LYS A 210 3.88 -10.07 24.20
N LYS A 211 2.64 -10.11 24.72
CA LYS A 211 2.08 -9.08 25.60
C LYS A 211 2.02 -7.71 24.92
N GLY A 212 1.70 -7.68 23.62
CA GLY A 212 1.54 -6.45 22.83
C GLY A 212 2.83 -5.72 22.46
N LYS A 213 4.02 -6.26 22.78
CA LYS A 213 5.31 -5.59 22.54
C LYS A 213 5.58 -5.21 21.07
N GLY A 214 4.93 -5.87 20.13
CA GLY A 214 5.07 -5.58 18.70
C GLY A 214 3.99 -4.64 18.15
N PHE A 215 2.87 -4.47 18.85
CA PHE A 215 1.74 -3.68 18.37
C PHE A 215 2.02 -2.19 18.58
N ILE A 216 2.09 -1.42 17.48
CA ILE A 216 2.43 0.01 17.54
C ILE A 216 1.18 0.88 17.36
N PHE A 217 0.38 0.58 16.35
CA PHE A 217 -0.87 1.30 16.11
C PHE A 217 -1.88 0.45 15.35
N GLU A 218 -3.13 0.89 15.42
CA GLU A 218 -4.25 0.41 14.64
C GLU A 218 -4.91 1.60 13.93
N LEU A 219 -5.25 1.43 12.67
CA LEU A 219 -6.03 2.39 11.90
C LEU A 219 -7.14 1.64 11.18
N LYS A 220 -8.36 1.74 11.72
CA LYS A 220 -9.56 1.23 11.06
C LYS A 220 -9.87 2.10 9.83
N LEU A 221 -9.90 1.50 8.64
CA LEU A 221 -10.15 2.18 7.36
C LEU A 221 -11.58 1.96 6.87
N SER A 222 -12.13 0.78 7.16
CA SER A 222 -13.53 0.43 6.92
C SER A 222 -13.98 -0.61 7.94
N GLU A 223 -15.23 -1.06 7.87
CA GLU A 223 -15.72 -2.16 8.70
C GLU A 223 -14.96 -3.47 8.47
N THR A 224 -14.37 -3.65 7.29
CA THR A 224 -13.69 -4.89 6.92
C THR A 224 -12.19 -4.74 6.73
N SER A 225 -11.63 -3.53 6.82
CA SER A 225 -10.21 -3.24 6.58
C SER A 225 -9.59 -2.43 7.71
N THR A 226 -8.49 -2.95 8.26
CA THR A 226 -7.73 -2.30 9.33
C THR A 226 -6.23 -2.40 9.05
N LEU A 227 -5.56 -1.25 8.98
CA LEU A 227 -4.11 -1.17 8.86
C LEU A 227 -3.48 -1.22 10.26
N VAL A 228 -2.48 -2.07 10.45
CA VAL A 228 -1.78 -2.23 11.72
C VAL A 228 -0.29 -1.98 11.52
N GLY A 229 0.26 -1.06 12.30
CA GLY A 229 1.69 -0.87 12.42
C GLY A 229 2.27 -1.84 13.43
N TYR A 230 3.25 -2.64 13.02
CA TYR A 230 3.84 -3.67 13.85
C TYR A 230 5.37 -3.62 13.84
N ALA A 231 5.98 -3.68 15.02
CA ALA A 231 7.42 -3.71 15.17
C ALA A 231 7.97 -5.09 14.78
N LEU A 232 8.90 -5.09 13.82
CA LEU A 232 9.70 -6.27 13.48
C LEU A 232 10.61 -6.64 14.65
N SER A 233 11.06 -7.90 14.68
CA SER A 233 12.01 -8.34 15.69
C SER A 233 13.32 -7.52 15.63
N LYS A 234 14.01 -7.40 16.77
CA LYS A 234 15.31 -6.69 16.85
C LYS A 234 16.37 -7.22 15.86
N ARG A 235 16.25 -8.47 15.41
CA ARG A 235 17.17 -9.05 14.42
C ARG A 235 16.81 -8.53 13.04
N THR A 236 15.53 -8.60 12.67
CA THR A 236 15.03 -8.16 11.36
C THR A 236 15.20 -6.66 11.21
N SER A 237 14.76 -5.83 12.16
CA SER A 237 14.75 -4.36 12.05
C SER A 237 16.12 -3.69 11.95
N LYS A 238 17.23 -4.41 12.18
CA LYS A 238 18.60 -3.84 12.07
C LYS A 238 19.02 -3.51 10.64
N PHE A 239 18.29 -3.96 9.62
CA PHE A 239 18.67 -3.76 8.22
C PHE A 239 18.79 -2.29 7.81
N VAL A 240 18.00 -1.40 8.41
CA VAL A 240 18.10 0.06 8.18
C VAL A 240 19.49 0.62 8.49
N LYS A 241 20.26 -0.04 9.36
CA LYS A 241 21.66 0.33 9.62
C LYS A 241 22.60 -0.02 8.48
N LYS A 242 22.23 -0.97 7.62
CA LYS A 242 23.04 -1.44 6.51
C LYS A 242 22.79 -0.65 5.22
N ILE A 243 21.55 -0.25 4.98
CA ILE A 243 21.13 0.31 3.67
C ILE A 243 20.86 1.82 3.67
N GLY A 244 20.76 2.44 4.84
CA GLY A 244 20.59 3.89 4.91
C GLY A 244 19.75 4.30 6.11
N ARG A 245 20.40 4.99 7.05
CA ARG A 245 19.77 5.48 8.27
C ARG A 245 18.70 6.54 8.01
N ALA A 246 18.94 7.40 7.01
CA ALA A 246 18.09 8.52 6.65
C ALA A 246 16.65 8.10 6.30
N ASN A 247 16.48 6.88 5.79
CA ASN A 247 15.21 6.33 5.33
C ASN A 247 14.67 5.28 6.31
N ALA A 248 15.07 5.33 7.60
CA ALA A 248 14.49 4.50 8.66
C ALA A 248 13.00 4.79 8.92
N ALA A 249 12.43 5.79 8.24
CA ALA A 249 11.00 6.08 8.17
C ALA A 249 10.17 4.84 7.81
N ILE A 250 10.70 3.88 7.04
CA ILE A 250 10.02 2.62 6.70
C ILE A 250 9.58 1.78 7.91
N LEU A 251 10.13 2.04 9.11
CA LEU A 251 9.71 1.38 10.35
C LEU A 251 8.72 2.26 11.14
N PRO A 252 7.66 1.68 11.75
CA PRO A 252 7.33 0.25 11.80
C PRO A 252 6.78 -0.26 10.45
N TYR A 253 6.90 -1.55 10.16
CA TYR A 253 6.22 -2.09 8.97
C TYR A 253 4.73 -2.21 9.25
N CYS A 254 3.94 -2.28 8.18
CA CYS A 254 2.51 -2.48 8.28
C CYS A 254 2.11 -3.86 7.76
N PHE A 255 0.98 -4.34 8.25
CA PHE A 255 0.14 -5.33 7.58
C PHE A 255 -1.32 -4.85 7.67
N THR A 256 -2.17 -5.41 6.83
CA THR A 256 -3.60 -5.09 6.77
C THR A 256 -4.37 -6.34 7.14
N ILE A 257 -5.35 -6.17 8.02
CA ILE A 257 -6.36 -7.19 8.29
C ILE A 257 -7.57 -6.81 7.44
N GLU A 258 -7.83 -7.59 6.40
CA GLU A 258 -8.89 -7.32 5.45
C GLU A 258 -9.59 -8.60 5.00
N ASN A 259 -10.92 -8.64 5.10
CA ASN A 259 -11.76 -9.76 4.65
C ASN A 259 -11.26 -11.14 5.14
N GLY A 260 -10.90 -11.23 6.42
CA GLY A 260 -10.42 -12.46 7.07
C GLY A 260 -9.01 -12.91 6.69
N LYS A 261 -8.22 -12.02 6.06
CA LYS A 261 -6.82 -12.27 5.71
C LYS A 261 -5.93 -11.20 6.32
N VAL A 262 -4.72 -11.60 6.71
CA VAL A 262 -3.64 -10.67 7.01
C VAL A 262 -2.74 -10.58 5.79
N THR A 263 -2.65 -9.40 5.19
CA THR A 263 -1.82 -9.12 4.02
C THR A 263 -0.72 -8.13 4.38
N ALA A 264 0.49 -8.35 3.89
CA ALA A 264 1.59 -7.43 4.02
C ALA A 264 2.12 -7.06 2.64
N LEU A 265 2.47 -5.78 2.44
CA LEU A 265 3.20 -5.38 1.25
C LEU A 265 4.52 -6.14 1.20
N SER A 266 4.90 -6.66 0.03
CA SER A 266 6.15 -7.40 -0.10
C SER A 266 7.31 -6.56 0.43
N ALA A 267 8.06 -7.12 1.36
CA ALA A 267 9.21 -6.43 1.95
C ALA A 267 10.29 -6.12 0.89
N LYS A 268 10.39 -6.91 -0.19
CA LYS A 268 11.27 -6.61 -1.32
C LYS A 268 10.84 -5.30 -2.00
N TYR A 269 9.57 -5.22 -2.40
CA TYR A 269 9.00 -4.04 -3.02
C TYR A 269 9.11 -2.82 -2.10
N TYR A 270 8.68 -2.94 -0.84
CA TYR A 270 8.62 -1.80 0.08
C TYR A 270 10.01 -1.22 0.38
N ILE A 271 11.03 -2.06 0.52
CA ILE A 271 12.41 -1.58 0.66
C ILE A 271 12.85 -0.90 -0.64
N ALA A 272 12.63 -1.54 -1.79
CA ALA A 272 13.08 -0.99 -3.05
C ALA A 272 12.46 0.36 -3.40
N ILE A 273 11.16 0.53 -3.22
CA ILE A 273 10.49 1.81 -3.50
C ILE A 273 10.90 2.89 -2.49
N SER A 274 11.32 2.49 -1.29
CA SER A 274 11.78 3.42 -0.24
C SER A 274 13.26 3.82 -0.39
N TYR A 275 14.03 3.10 -1.22
CA TYR A 275 15.44 3.34 -1.51
C TYR A 275 15.69 3.07 -3.01
N PRO A 276 15.12 3.88 -3.92
CA PRO A 276 15.21 3.64 -5.36
C PRO A 276 16.65 3.65 -5.90
N LEU A 277 17.59 4.29 -5.18
CA LEU A 277 19.01 4.31 -5.52
C LEU A 277 19.84 3.24 -4.79
N LEU A 278 19.20 2.29 -4.08
CA LEU A 278 19.91 1.20 -3.42
C LEU A 278 20.54 0.30 -4.48
N ASP A 279 21.86 0.17 -4.42
CA ASP A 279 22.62 -0.66 -5.35
C ASP A 279 22.49 -2.16 -5.03
N MET A 280 22.96 -3.00 -5.96
CA MET A 280 22.94 -4.45 -5.77
C MET A 280 23.68 -4.89 -4.50
N ASN A 281 24.79 -4.25 -4.15
CA ASN A 281 25.54 -4.59 -2.94
C ASN A 281 24.71 -4.34 -1.67
N GLY A 282 23.99 -3.21 -1.64
CA GLY A 282 23.03 -2.88 -0.59
C GLY A 282 21.94 -3.95 -0.47
N PHE A 283 21.31 -4.33 -1.59
CA PHE A 283 20.29 -5.39 -1.62
C PHE A 283 20.82 -6.74 -1.16
N MET A 284 22.00 -7.16 -1.63
CA MET A 284 22.64 -8.40 -1.19
C MET A 284 22.93 -8.38 0.32
N GLY A 285 23.32 -7.22 0.87
CA GLY A 285 23.53 -7.03 2.32
C GLY A 285 22.27 -7.23 3.18
N ILE A 286 21.09 -7.17 2.57
CA ILE A 286 19.78 -7.36 3.22
C ILE A 286 18.94 -8.48 2.59
N MET A 287 19.52 -9.37 1.79
CA MET A 287 18.77 -10.40 1.05
C MET A 287 17.89 -11.31 1.92
N THR A 288 18.26 -11.51 3.19
CA THR A 288 17.51 -12.34 4.14
C THR A 288 16.34 -11.59 4.80
N ILE A 289 16.29 -10.26 4.68
CA ILE A 289 15.34 -9.42 5.40
C ILE A 289 13.91 -9.63 4.93
N PRO A 290 13.61 -9.71 3.61
CA PRO A 290 12.23 -9.95 3.18
C PRO A 290 11.62 -11.23 3.76
N GLY A 291 12.34 -12.35 3.70
CA GLY A 291 11.87 -13.60 4.31
C GLY A 291 11.78 -13.54 5.84
N ALA A 292 12.63 -12.75 6.49
CA ALA A 292 12.57 -12.54 7.94
C ALA A 292 11.36 -11.68 8.36
N VAL A 293 10.93 -10.72 7.54
CA VAL A 293 9.71 -9.93 7.76
C VAL A 293 8.48 -10.84 7.75
N ILE A 294 8.34 -11.68 6.71
CA ILE A 294 7.24 -12.64 6.59
C ILE A 294 7.20 -13.57 7.81
N LYS A 295 8.35 -14.16 8.17
CA LYS A 295 8.46 -15.03 9.35
C LYS A 295 8.14 -14.32 10.67
N ASP A 296 8.42 -13.03 10.79
CA ASP A 296 8.07 -12.27 12.00
C ASP A 296 6.56 -12.08 12.09
N TYR A 297 5.87 -11.83 10.98
CA TYR A 297 4.40 -11.74 10.94
C TYR A 297 3.69 -13.08 11.09
N GLU A 298 4.15 -14.14 10.43
CA GLU A 298 3.58 -15.48 10.61
C GLU A 298 3.59 -15.92 12.09
N LYS A 299 4.63 -15.58 12.85
CA LYS A 299 4.70 -15.88 14.29
C LYS A 299 3.65 -15.13 15.12
N VAL A 300 3.11 -14.02 14.62
CA VAL A 300 2.04 -13.28 15.29
C VAL A 300 0.71 -14.00 15.11
N PHE A 301 0.51 -14.66 13.96
CA PHE A 301 -0.79 -15.22 13.56
C PHE A 301 -0.89 -16.75 13.60
N LYS A 302 0.23 -17.46 13.79
CA LYS A 302 0.25 -18.86 14.25
C LYS A 302 -0.44 -18.94 15.61
#